data_AF-A0A448L9M7-F1
#
_entry.id   AF-A0A448L9M7-F1
#
_cell.length_a   1.000
_cell.length_b   1.000
_cell.length_c   1.000
_cell.angle_alpha   90.00
_cell.angle_beta   90.00
_cell.angle_gamma   90.00
#
_symmetry.space_group_name_H-M   'P 1'
#
loop_
_entity.id
_entity.type
_entity.pdbx_description
1 polymer ?
#
loop_
_entity_poly.entity_id
_entity_poly.type
_entity_poly.pdbx_seq_one_letter_code
_entity_poly.pdbx_strand_id
1 'polypeptide(L)'
;MRAAHKEGNMEQTFKISDEQWERLNDATFRIVLERSDKLVASSLEQLRKSTDRAYTLFGFLLTVFSGITAYLIRCVDITVLLPCVVLWLGCGIATALMFSKAIWVHPFIHQGNQPRYLITKELIDAYKSNGAYQHTLLVSAIEENQYCYDYNSNILAKRAKVIKCVMKVIKATFLMVAVITILIKLAEYLNYPLN
;
A
#
# COMPACT_ATOMS: atom_id res chain seq x y z
N MET A 1 14.79 20.41 -16.39
CA MET A 1 13.54 20.90 -15.77
C MET A 1 12.77 19.71 -15.21
N ARG A 2 12.65 19.65 -13.87
CA ARG A 2 11.90 18.63 -13.15
C ARG A 2 10.41 18.86 -13.39
N ALA A 3 9.73 17.89 -14.00
CA ALA A 3 8.27 17.88 -14.04
C ALA A 3 7.77 17.76 -12.59
N ALA A 4 7.22 18.86 -12.10
CA ALA A 4 6.54 18.95 -10.84
C ALA A 4 5.40 17.92 -10.82
N HIS A 5 5.46 17.07 -9.80
CA HIS A 5 4.39 16.19 -9.37
C HIS A 5 3.22 17.09 -8.96
N LYS A 6 2.31 17.40 -9.89
CA LYS A 6 1.02 18.01 -9.57
C LYS A 6 0.23 16.97 -8.77
N GLU A 7 0.23 17.14 -7.46
CA GLU A 7 -0.89 16.74 -6.61
C GLU A 7 -2.13 17.47 -7.16
N GLY A 8 -2.84 16.83 -8.08
CA GLY A 8 -4.04 17.35 -8.72
C GLY A 8 -5.21 16.44 -8.46
N ASN A 9 -6.18 16.96 -7.70
CA ASN A 9 -7.58 16.52 -7.56
C ASN A 9 -7.86 15.06 -7.27
N MET A 10 -8.04 14.76 -5.99
CA MET A 10 -8.95 13.71 -5.52
C MET A 10 -10.39 14.27 -5.49
N GLU A 11 -10.84 14.95 -6.55
CA GLU A 11 -12.15 15.63 -6.64
C GLU A 11 -12.76 15.51 -8.05
N GLN A 12 -12.73 14.33 -8.64
CA GLN A 12 -13.80 13.95 -9.55
C GLN A 12 -14.48 12.75 -8.92
N THR A 13 -15.46 13.01 -8.04
CA THR A 13 -16.44 12.01 -7.67
C THR A 13 -17.08 11.54 -8.97
N PHE A 14 -16.87 10.28 -9.32
CA PHE A 14 -17.54 9.67 -10.46
C PHE A 14 -19.04 9.90 -10.29
N LYS A 15 -19.63 10.58 -11.27
CA LYS A 15 -21.07 10.81 -11.35
C LYS A 15 -21.58 10.22 -12.64
N ILE A 16 -22.66 9.48 -12.55
CA ILE A 16 -23.33 8.95 -13.75
C ILE A 16 -23.95 10.14 -14.48
N SER A 17 -23.71 10.27 -15.79
CA SER A 17 -24.28 11.38 -16.56
C SER A 17 -25.79 11.19 -16.74
N ASP A 18 -26.51 12.30 -16.93
CA ASP A 18 -27.96 12.28 -17.17
C ASP A 18 -28.35 11.42 -18.39
N GLU A 19 -27.50 11.38 -19.42
CA GLU A 19 -27.69 10.50 -20.60
C GLU A 19 -27.51 9.01 -20.30
N GLN A 20 -26.63 8.66 -19.36
CA GLN A 20 -26.44 7.29 -18.89
C GLN A 20 -27.59 6.87 -17.97
N TRP A 21 -28.12 7.83 -17.21
CA TRP A 21 -29.27 7.65 -16.32
C TRP A 21 -30.54 7.25 -17.10
N GLU A 22 -30.81 7.90 -18.23
CA GLU A 22 -31.99 7.61 -19.07
C GLU A 22 -31.88 6.32 -19.90
N ARG A 23 -30.66 5.86 -20.20
CA ARG A 23 -30.42 4.69 -21.06
C ARG A 23 -30.28 3.37 -20.31
N LEU A 24 -29.95 3.41 -19.02
CA LEU A 24 -29.72 2.22 -18.21
C LEU A 24 -31.02 1.75 -17.58
N ASN A 25 -31.48 0.57 -17.97
CA ASN A 25 -32.58 -0.10 -17.28
C ASN A 25 -32.13 -0.61 -15.89
N ASP A 26 -33.07 -0.77 -14.98
CA ASP A 26 -32.90 -1.19 -13.58
C ASP A 26 -32.09 -2.51 -13.44
N ALA A 27 -32.33 -3.45 -14.37
CA ALA A 27 -31.55 -4.69 -14.45
C ALA A 27 -30.06 -4.45 -14.76
N THR A 28 -29.76 -3.46 -15.60
CA THR A 28 -28.38 -3.10 -15.95
C THR A 28 -27.71 -2.40 -14.78
N PHE A 29 -28.41 -1.51 -14.08
CA PHE A 29 -27.90 -0.89 -12.84
C PHE A 29 -27.56 -1.93 -11.77
N ARG A 30 -28.41 -2.94 -11.59
CA ARG A 30 -28.12 -4.04 -10.64
C ARG A 30 -26.88 -4.85 -11.02
N ILE A 31 -26.68 -5.12 -12.32
CA ILE A 31 -25.48 -5.81 -12.81
C ILE A 31 -24.23 -4.94 -12.56
N VAL A 32 -24.31 -3.64 -12.86
CA VAL A 32 -23.20 -2.69 -12.63
C VAL A 32 -22.89 -2.59 -11.15
N LEU A 33 -23.91 -2.50 -10.29
CA LEU A 33 -23.76 -2.47 -8.84
C LEU A 33 -23.08 -3.75 -8.32
N GLU A 34 -23.53 -4.94 -8.75
CA GLU A 34 -22.92 -6.22 -8.34
C GLU A 34 -21.44 -6.32 -8.77
N ARG A 35 -21.10 -5.82 -9.97
CA ARG A 35 -19.72 -5.78 -10.45
C ARG A 35 -18.88 -4.78 -9.66
N SER A 36 -19.43 -3.61 -9.37
CA SER A 36 -18.81 -2.58 -8.55
C SER A 36 -18.54 -3.11 -7.14
N ASP A 37 -19.50 -3.81 -6.55
CA ASP A 37 -19.36 -4.40 -5.22
C ASP A 37 -18.24 -5.44 -5.16
N LYS A 38 -18.15 -6.31 -6.16
CA LYS A 38 -17.06 -7.29 -6.29
C LYS A 38 -15.69 -6.60 -6.41
N LEU A 39 -15.63 -5.48 -7.13
CA LEU A 39 -14.39 -4.73 -7.32
C LEU A 39 -13.92 -4.06 -6.02
N VAL A 40 -14.83 -3.39 -5.30
CA VAL A 40 -14.52 -2.76 -4.00
C VAL A 40 -14.07 -3.83 -3.00
N ALA A 41 -14.80 -4.94 -2.89
CA ALA A 41 -14.44 -6.05 -2.00
C ALA A 41 -13.05 -6.62 -2.34
N SER A 42 -12.75 -6.82 -3.63
CA SER A 42 -11.43 -7.27 -4.08
C SER A 42 -10.32 -6.28 -3.72
N SER A 43 -10.55 -4.98 -3.90
CA SER A 43 -9.56 -3.94 -3.57
C SER A 43 -9.25 -3.91 -2.07
N LEU A 44 -10.27 -4.08 -1.23
CA LEU A 44 -10.14 -4.09 0.23
C LEU A 44 -9.41 -5.35 0.70
N GLU A 45 -9.69 -6.49 0.09
CA GLU A 45 -8.97 -7.74 0.37
C GLU A 45 -7.49 -7.64 -0.04
N GLN A 46 -7.20 -7.06 -1.21
CA GLN A 46 -5.81 -6.78 -1.63
C GLN A 46 -5.11 -5.84 -0.67
N LEU A 47 -5.80 -4.81 -0.15
CA LEU A 47 -5.25 -3.89 0.85
C LEU A 47 -4.92 -4.63 2.15
N ARG A 48 -5.80 -5.50 2.65
CA ARG A 48 -5.56 -6.35 3.83
C ARG A 48 -4.36 -7.27 3.62
N LYS A 49 -4.34 -8.02 2.51
CA LYS A 49 -3.24 -8.93 2.16
C LYS A 49 -1.90 -8.20 1.97
N SER A 50 -1.92 -7.01 1.39
CA SER A 50 -0.74 -6.15 1.30
C SER A 50 -0.24 -5.70 2.68
N THR A 51 -1.16 -5.44 3.61
CA THR A 51 -0.82 -5.06 5.00
C THR A 51 -0.15 -6.22 5.70
N ASP A 52 -0.73 -7.42 5.61
CA ASP A 52 -0.19 -8.64 6.21
C ASP A 52 1.23 -8.94 5.70
N ARG A 53 1.44 -8.92 4.38
CA ARG A 53 2.77 -9.07 3.78
C ARG A 53 3.76 -8.01 4.25
N ALA A 54 3.31 -6.77 4.43
CA ALA A 54 4.17 -5.68 4.93
C ALA A 54 4.57 -5.91 6.39
N TYR A 55 3.66 -6.42 7.24
CA TYR A 55 3.97 -6.81 8.61
C TYR A 55 4.98 -7.97 8.65
N THR A 56 4.81 -8.99 7.81
CA THR A 56 5.78 -10.09 7.71
C THR A 56 7.17 -9.59 7.31
N LEU A 57 7.24 -8.72 6.28
CA LEU A 57 8.51 -8.15 5.82
C LEU A 57 9.16 -7.28 6.91
N PHE A 58 8.37 -6.49 7.62
CA PHE A 58 8.86 -5.68 8.74
C PHE A 58 9.40 -6.54 9.88
N GLY A 59 8.69 -7.60 10.26
CA GLY A 59 9.15 -8.56 11.27
C GLY A 59 10.51 -9.16 10.89
N PHE A 60 10.65 -9.62 9.64
CA PHE A 60 11.92 -10.14 9.13
C PHE A 60 13.05 -9.10 9.19
N LEU A 61 12.79 -7.87 8.73
CA LEU A 61 13.77 -6.78 8.76
C LEU A 61 14.20 -6.44 10.20
N LEU A 62 13.25 -6.44 11.14
CA LEU A 62 13.52 -6.15 12.54
C LEU A 62 14.37 -7.25 13.17
N THR A 63 14.11 -8.53 12.88
CA THR A 63 14.94 -9.65 13.35
C THR A 63 16.37 -9.56 12.80
N VAL A 64 16.53 -9.33 11.49
CA VAL A 64 17.85 -9.18 10.86
C VAL A 64 18.60 -7.98 11.45
N PHE A 65 17.94 -6.83 11.56
CA PHE A 65 18.52 -5.62 12.15
C PHE A 65 18.98 -5.84 13.60
N SER A 66 18.17 -6.52 14.41
CA SER A 66 18.50 -6.86 15.79
C SER A 66 19.71 -7.80 15.87
N GLY A 67 19.76 -8.81 15.00
CA GLY A 67 20.89 -9.74 14.90
C GLY A 67 22.19 -9.03 14.50
N ILE A 68 22.14 -8.15 13.51
CA ILE A 68 23.29 -7.33 13.10
C ILE A 68 23.74 -6.43 14.25
N THR A 69 22.80 -5.79 14.95
CA THR A 69 23.11 -4.92 16.10
C THR A 69 23.85 -5.69 17.20
N ALA A 70 23.36 -6.87 17.57
CA ALA A 70 24.00 -7.73 18.57
C ALA A 70 25.40 -8.18 18.15
N TYR A 71 25.60 -8.48 16.86
CA TYR A 71 26.90 -8.81 16.30
C TYR A 71 27.85 -7.60 16.35
N LEU A 72 27.37 -6.40 15.98
CA LEU A 72 28.17 -5.18 15.92
C LEU A 72 28.73 -4.78 17.28
N ILE A 73 27.95 -4.98 18.36
CA ILE A 73 28.38 -4.72 19.75
C ILE A 73 29.55 -5.62 20.16
N ARG A 74 29.66 -6.82 19.60
CA ARG A 74 30.68 -7.82 19.94
C ARG A 74 31.85 -7.85 18.95
N CYS A 75 31.77 -7.10 17.85
CA CYS A 75 32.74 -7.17 16.76
C CYS A 75 34.00 -6.38 17.12
N VAL A 76 35.16 -7.05 17.09
CA VAL A 76 36.48 -6.44 17.37
C VAL A 76 37.29 -6.21 16.09
N ASP A 77 37.02 -6.98 15.03
CA ASP A 77 37.75 -6.92 13.76
C ASP A 77 37.24 -5.79 12.85
N ILE A 78 38.12 -4.82 12.58
CA ILE A 78 37.81 -3.63 11.75
C ILE A 78 37.42 -4.02 10.31
N THR A 79 37.99 -5.10 9.77
CA THR A 79 37.74 -5.59 8.40
C THR A 79 36.32 -6.14 8.24
N VAL A 80 35.70 -6.64 9.31
CA VAL A 80 34.31 -7.12 9.32
C VAL A 80 33.35 -6.04 9.82
N LEU A 81 33.83 -5.13 10.68
CA LEU A 81 33.05 -4.01 11.21
C LEU A 81 32.53 -3.10 10.10
N LEU A 82 33.37 -2.73 9.14
CA LEU A 82 33.01 -1.76 8.09
C LEU A 82 31.83 -2.22 7.20
N PRO A 83 31.82 -3.44 6.61
CA PRO A 83 30.65 -3.93 5.89
C PRO A 83 29.43 -4.14 6.82
N CYS A 84 29.63 -4.54 8.08
CA CYS A 84 28.55 -4.69 9.06
C CYS A 84 27.85 -3.36 9.39
N VAL A 85 28.58 -2.25 9.52
CA VAL A 85 28.00 -0.92 9.76
C VAL A 85 27.16 -0.46 8.58
N VAL A 86 27.62 -0.69 7.34
CA VAL A 86 26.85 -0.36 6.14
C VAL A 86 25.57 -1.19 6.03
N LEU A 87 25.67 -2.49 6.32
CA LEU A 87 24.51 -3.38 6.41
C LEU A 87 23.52 -2.91 7.48
N TRP A 88 24.02 -2.54 8.67
CA TRP A 88 23.21 -2.04 9.79
C TRP A 88 22.47 -0.75 9.43
N LEU A 89 23.15 0.23 8.84
CA LEU A 89 22.54 1.48 8.39
C LEU A 89 21.44 1.24 7.35
N GLY A 90 21.73 0.41 6.34
CA GLY A 90 20.76 0.10 5.29
C GLY A 90 19.53 -0.65 5.80
N CYS A 91 19.72 -1.63 6.69
CA CYS A 91 18.61 -2.33 7.36
C CYS A 91 17.83 -1.39 8.30
N GLY A 92 18.52 -0.51 9.04
CA GLY A 92 17.88 0.46 9.94
C GLY A 92 16.99 1.45 9.19
N ILE A 93 17.49 2.01 8.08
CA ILE A 93 16.71 2.91 7.21
C ILE A 93 15.49 2.19 6.63
N ALA A 94 15.65 0.94 6.16
CA ALA A 94 14.56 0.14 5.63
C ALA A 94 13.46 -0.12 6.68
N THR A 95 13.86 -0.50 7.90
CA THR A 95 12.95 -0.76 9.03
C THR A 95 12.22 0.51 9.45
N ALA A 96 12.93 1.65 9.55
CA ALA A 96 12.33 2.95 9.88
C ALA A 96 11.30 3.40 8.84
N LEU A 97 11.60 3.25 7.54
CA LEU A 97 10.66 3.58 6.46
C LEU A 97 9.40 2.72 6.50
N MET A 98 9.54 1.42 6.79
CA MET A 98 8.40 0.51 6.94
C MET A 98 7.54 0.91 8.15
N PHE A 99 8.16 1.20 9.30
CA PHE A 99 7.45 1.61 10.51
C PHE A 99 6.68 2.92 10.31
N SER A 100 7.35 3.97 9.82
CA SER A 100 6.76 5.31 9.71
C SER A 100 5.73 5.44 8.59
N LYS A 101 5.86 4.68 7.49
CA LYS A 101 5.03 4.90 6.29
C LYS A 101 4.20 3.70 5.82
N ALA A 102 4.64 2.47 6.07
CA ALA A 102 3.91 1.28 5.63
C ALA A 102 2.96 0.76 6.73
N ILE A 103 3.38 0.82 8.00
CA ILE A 103 2.66 0.21 9.13
C ILE A 103 1.81 1.20 9.93
N TRP A 104 2.19 2.49 9.96
CA TRP A 104 1.40 3.49 10.66
C TRP A 104 -0.06 3.46 10.21
N VAL A 105 -1.00 3.50 11.17
CA VAL A 105 -2.44 3.28 10.95
C VAL A 105 -2.91 4.05 9.71
N HIS A 106 -3.34 3.31 8.70
CA HIS A 106 -3.90 3.91 7.49
C HIS A 106 -5.43 3.88 7.61
N PRO A 107 -6.10 5.02 7.37
CA PRO A 107 -7.56 5.02 7.25
C PRO A 107 -7.97 4.16 6.06
N PHE A 108 -9.06 3.42 6.19
CA PHE A 108 -9.70 2.71 5.08
C PHE A 108 -11.19 2.98 5.15
N ILE A 109 -11.86 2.98 4.00
CA ILE A 109 -13.30 3.18 3.94
C ILE A 109 -13.96 1.81 3.78
N HIS A 110 -14.93 1.54 4.64
CA HIS A 110 -15.74 0.34 4.60
C HIS A 110 -16.67 0.36 3.39
N GLN A 111 -16.89 -0.79 2.78
CA GLN A 111 -17.90 -0.97 1.74
C GLN A 111 -19.28 -1.16 2.38
N GLY A 112 -20.26 -0.45 1.84
CA GLY A 112 -21.67 -0.58 2.21
C GLY A 112 -22.09 0.28 3.40
N ASN A 113 -23.37 0.61 3.42
CA ASN A 113 -23.99 1.40 4.48
C ASN A 113 -24.48 0.53 5.63
N GLN A 114 -24.48 1.09 6.85
CA GLN A 114 -25.00 0.35 7.99
C GLN A 114 -26.49 0.04 7.77
N PRO A 115 -26.92 -1.23 7.93
CA PRO A 115 -28.29 -1.65 7.61
C PRO A 115 -29.34 -0.89 8.41
N ARG A 116 -28.95 -0.36 9.59
CA ARG A 116 -29.81 0.45 10.46
C ARG A 116 -30.36 1.71 9.77
N TYR A 117 -29.65 2.28 8.81
CA TYR A 117 -30.10 3.48 8.09
C TYR A 117 -30.90 3.17 6.81
N LEU A 118 -30.94 1.91 6.39
CA LEU A 118 -31.60 1.46 5.16
C LEU A 118 -32.96 0.78 5.43
N ILE A 119 -33.15 0.23 6.64
CA ILE A 119 -34.34 -0.56 7.01
C ILE A 119 -35.26 0.28 7.92
N THR A 120 -35.70 1.43 7.43
CA THR A 120 -36.76 2.24 8.08
C THR A 120 -38.05 2.04 7.31
N LYS A 121 -39.20 1.93 8.00
CA LYS A 121 -40.51 1.71 7.35
C LYS A 121 -40.78 2.71 6.21
N GLU A 122 -40.50 3.99 6.46
CA GLU A 122 -40.67 5.09 5.50
C GLU A 122 -39.82 4.90 4.24
N LEU A 123 -38.55 4.49 4.38
CA LEU A 123 -37.65 4.22 3.27
C LEU A 123 -38.06 2.96 2.47
N ILE A 124 -38.57 1.93 3.15
CA ILE A 124 -39.06 0.69 2.51
C ILE A 124 -40.34 0.98 1.72
N ASP A 125 -41.23 1.78 2.26
CA ASP A 125 -42.48 2.16 1.60
C ASP A 125 -42.20 3.11 0.42
N ALA A 126 -41.28 4.05 0.56
CA ALA A 126 -40.79 4.89 -0.54
C ALA A 126 -40.09 4.06 -1.64
N TYR A 127 -39.29 3.07 -1.25
CA TYR A 127 -38.65 2.14 -2.19
C TYR A 127 -39.69 1.34 -2.98
N LYS A 128 -40.74 0.81 -2.33
CA LYS A 128 -41.77 0.02 -3.02
C LYS A 128 -42.70 0.84 -3.90
N SER A 129 -42.96 2.09 -3.54
CA SER A 129 -43.96 2.93 -4.21
C SER A 129 -43.38 3.81 -5.33
N ASN A 130 -42.07 4.07 -5.34
CA ASN A 130 -41.46 5.02 -6.27
C ASN A 130 -40.27 4.43 -7.04
N GLY A 131 -40.49 4.09 -8.32
CA GLY A 131 -39.45 3.56 -9.21
C GLY A 131 -38.29 4.53 -9.45
N ALA A 132 -38.53 5.84 -9.47
CA ALA A 132 -37.46 6.85 -9.60
C ALA A 132 -36.58 6.90 -8.35
N TYR A 133 -37.17 6.67 -7.17
CA TYR A 133 -36.42 6.56 -5.91
C TYR A 133 -35.54 5.31 -5.88
N GLN A 134 -36.03 4.18 -6.42
CA GLN A 134 -35.22 2.96 -6.59
C GLN A 134 -34.00 3.21 -7.48
N HIS A 135 -34.21 3.83 -8.65
CA HIS A 135 -33.13 4.18 -9.58
C HIS A 135 -32.10 5.12 -8.94
N THR A 136 -32.54 6.12 -8.18
CA THR A 136 -31.65 7.07 -7.50
C THR A 136 -30.78 6.41 -6.44
N LEU A 137 -31.33 5.43 -5.70
CA LEU A 137 -30.58 4.65 -4.71
C LEU A 137 -29.52 3.76 -5.37
N LEU A 138 -29.86 3.13 -6.50
CA LEU A 138 -28.91 2.29 -7.26
C LEU A 138 -27.75 3.12 -7.81
N VAL A 139 -28.03 4.31 -8.37
CA VAL A 139 -27.02 5.23 -8.87
C VAL A 139 -26.11 5.73 -7.75
N SER A 140 -26.70 6.22 -6.65
CA SER A 140 -25.95 6.67 -5.48
C SER A 140 -25.03 5.58 -4.93
N ALA A 141 -25.50 4.32 -4.88
CA ALA A 141 -24.69 3.19 -4.43
C ALA A 141 -23.51 2.86 -5.37
N ILE A 142 -23.70 3.00 -6.69
CA ILE A 142 -22.61 2.83 -7.67
C ILE A 142 -21.57 3.94 -7.50
N GLU A 143 -21.99 5.19 -7.34
CA GLU A 143 -21.10 6.34 -7.13
C GLU A 143 -20.30 6.20 -5.82
N GLU A 144 -20.97 5.82 -4.73
CA GLU A 144 -20.35 5.59 -3.43
C GLU A 144 -19.33 4.44 -3.50
N ASN A 145 -19.65 3.35 -4.19
CA ASN A 145 -18.72 2.24 -4.39
C ASN A 145 -17.48 2.68 -5.20
N GLN A 146 -17.66 3.46 -6.26
CA GLN A 146 -16.53 3.96 -7.05
C GLN A 146 -15.63 4.87 -6.22
N TYR A 147 -16.21 5.75 -5.39
CA TYR A 147 -15.44 6.57 -4.44
C TYR A 147 -14.65 5.71 -3.44
N CYS A 148 -15.29 4.69 -2.86
CA CYS A 148 -14.62 3.76 -1.94
C CYS A 148 -13.46 3.02 -2.62
N TYR A 149 -13.65 2.59 -3.87
CA TYR A 149 -12.60 1.96 -4.67
C TYR A 149 -11.43 2.92 -4.92
N ASP A 150 -11.69 4.13 -5.39
CA ASP A 150 -10.64 5.10 -5.73
C ASP A 150 -9.83 5.50 -4.49
N TYR A 151 -10.50 5.69 -3.35
CA TYR A 151 -9.84 5.96 -2.07
C TYR A 151 -8.92 4.81 -1.64
N ASN A 152 -9.46 3.59 -1.58
CA ASN A 152 -8.71 2.40 -1.15
C ASN A 152 -7.56 2.06 -2.13
N SER A 153 -7.78 2.22 -3.43
CA SER A 153 -6.78 2.01 -4.48
C SER A 153 -5.63 3.02 -4.38
N ASN A 154 -5.93 4.30 -4.10
CA ASN A 154 -4.90 5.32 -3.89
C ASN A 154 -4.01 5.00 -2.68
N ILE A 155 -4.61 4.54 -1.58
CA ILE A 155 -3.84 4.09 -0.40
C ILE A 155 -2.97 2.88 -0.74
N LEU A 156 -3.51 1.91 -1.48
CA LEU A 156 -2.75 0.75 -1.94
C LEU A 156 -1.55 1.16 -2.80
N ALA A 157 -1.73 2.10 -3.73
CA ALA A 157 -0.67 2.63 -4.59
C ALA A 157 0.42 3.36 -3.79
N LYS A 158 0.02 4.18 -2.80
CA LYS A 158 0.97 4.84 -1.87
C LYS A 158 1.80 3.82 -1.11
N ARG A 159 1.18 2.76 -0.57
CA ARG A 159 1.88 1.66 0.11
C ARG A 159 2.83 0.91 -0.82
N ALA A 160 2.39 0.56 -2.03
CA ALA A 160 3.22 -0.10 -3.02
C ALA A 160 4.47 0.73 -3.37
N LYS A 161 4.34 2.07 -3.45
CA LYS A 161 5.47 2.99 -3.66
C LYS A 161 6.47 2.96 -2.50
N VAL A 162 5.99 2.94 -1.25
CA VAL A 162 6.84 2.81 -0.06
C VAL A 162 7.57 1.48 -0.04
N ILE A 163 6.86 0.37 -0.26
CA ILE A 163 7.45 -0.98 -0.31
C ILE A 163 8.51 -1.08 -1.42
N LYS A 164 8.23 -0.51 -2.60
CA LYS A 164 9.19 -0.45 -3.70
C LYS A 164 10.44 0.37 -3.34
N CYS A 165 10.28 1.46 -2.59
CA CYS A 165 11.39 2.25 -2.07
C CYS A 165 12.25 1.43 -1.10
N VAL A 166 11.61 0.77 -0.12
CA VAL A 166 12.28 -0.11 0.85
C VAL A 166 13.06 -1.22 0.13
N MET A 167 12.46 -1.86 -0.86
CA MET A 167 13.12 -2.90 -1.65
C MET A 167 14.35 -2.37 -2.42
N LYS A 168 14.28 -1.14 -2.93
CA LYS A 168 15.44 -0.49 -3.57
C LYS A 168 16.56 -0.21 -2.56
N VAL A 169 16.23 0.28 -1.37
CA VAL A 169 17.21 0.52 -0.29
C VAL A 169 17.91 -0.79 0.07
N ILE A 170 17.15 -1.86 0.33
CA ILE A 170 17.72 -3.18 0.65
C ILE A 170 18.67 -3.65 -0.45
N LYS A 171 18.25 -3.60 -1.72
CA LYS A 171 19.11 -3.99 -2.86
C LYS A 171 20.40 -3.17 -2.94
N ALA A 172 20.31 -1.85 -2.76
CA ALA A 172 21.47 -0.97 -2.78
C ALA A 172 22.43 -1.29 -1.62
N THR A 173 21.90 -1.54 -0.42
CA THR A 173 22.71 -1.95 0.74
C THR A 173 23.46 -3.24 0.46
N PHE A 174 22.80 -4.27 -0.08
CA PHE A 174 23.46 -5.53 -0.43
C PHE A 174 24.60 -5.33 -1.45
N LEU A 175 24.38 -4.51 -2.47
CA LEU A 175 25.39 -4.24 -3.48
C LEU A 175 26.58 -3.47 -2.88
N MET A 176 26.33 -2.47 -2.06
CA MET A 176 27.37 -1.71 -1.35
C MET A 176 28.21 -2.60 -0.44
N VAL A 177 27.56 -3.47 0.34
CA VAL A 177 28.25 -4.42 1.22
C VAL A 177 29.13 -5.36 0.39
N ALA A 178 28.63 -5.92 -0.71
CA ALA A 178 29.42 -6.80 -1.58
C ALA A 178 30.67 -6.09 -2.15
N VAL A 179 30.50 -4.86 -2.66
CA VAL A 179 31.63 -4.07 -3.20
C VAL A 179 32.66 -3.79 -2.11
N ILE A 180 32.23 -3.38 -0.92
CA ILE A 180 33.12 -3.12 0.22
C ILE A 180 33.87 -4.38 0.62
N THR A 181 33.20 -5.53 0.72
CA THR A 181 33.85 -6.80 1.09
C THR A 181 34.90 -7.20 0.05
N ILE A 182 34.61 -7.02 -1.24
CA ILE A 182 35.59 -7.29 -2.31
C ILE A 182 36.79 -6.34 -2.19
N LEU A 183 36.57 -5.04 -1.96
CA LEU A 183 37.65 -4.07 -1.81
C LEU A 183 38.54 -4.38 -0.60
N ILE A 184 37.95 -4.78 0.53
CA ILE A 184 38.71 -5.19 1.72
C ILE A 184 39.54 -6.44 1.40
N LYS A 185 38.96 -7.45 0.76
CA LYS A 185 39.69 -8.67 0.37
C LYS A 185 40.80 -8.40 -0.64
N LEU A 186 40.57 -7.49 -1.60
CA LEU A 186 41.59 -7.08 -2.55
C LEU A 186 42.73 -6.32 -1.85
N ALA A 187 42.42 -5.43 -0.91
CA ALA A 187 43.42 -4.71 -0.13
C ALA A 187 44.23 -5.64 0.78
N GLU A 188 43.60 -6.64 1.40
CA GLU A 188 44.29 -7.70 2.16
C GLU A 188 45.22 -8.51 1.25
N TYR A 189 44.78 -8.87 0.05
CA TYR A 189 45.59 -9.61 -0.93
C TYR A 189 46.78 -8.79 -1.45
N LEU A 190 46.59 -7.49 -1.72
CA LEU A 190 47.64 -6.59 -2.20
C LEU A 190 48.64 -6.20 -1.09
N ASN A 191 48.22 -6.19 0.18
CA ASN A 191 49.10 -5.96 1.33
C ASN A 191 49.75 -7.24 1.87
N TYR A 192 49.49 -8.41 1.26
CA TYR A 192 50.24 -9.62 1.59
C TYR A 192 51.68 -9.44 1.10
N PRO A 193 52.70 -9.50 1.98
CA PRO A 193 54.08 -9.43 1.52
C PRO A 193 54.36 -10.64 0.62
N LEU A 194 54.75 -10.37 -0.62
CA LEU A 194 55.55 -11.30 -1.41
C LEU A 194 56.94 -11.36 -0.75
N ASN A 195 57.09 -12.18 0.30
CA ASN A 195 58.34 -12.76 0.78
C ASN A 195 58.09 -13.77 1.90
#